data_AF-A0A087VZ84-F1
#
_entry.id   AF-A0A087VZ84-F1
#
_cell.length_a   1.000
_cell.length_b   1.000
_cell.length_c   1.000
_cell.angle_alpha   90.00
_cell.angle_beta   90.00
_cell.angle_gamma   90.00
#
_symmetry.space_group_name_H-M   'P 1'
#
loop_
_entity.id
_entity.type
_entity.pdbx_description
1 polymer ?
#
loop_
_entity_poly.entity_id
_entity_poly.type
_entity_poly.pdbx_seq_one_letter_code
_entity_poly.pdbx_strand_id
1 'polypeptide(L)'
;MIVRLRRSDTGVEEWGLIELQGELVDKIDGRLNGKVVGDLHFTLQNKPVFIIGHHVLHGEVVDLPKPFAVLRRVLDASGVEIVVTAVIRKKLLFRSRPEPIIWTQKS
;
A
#
# COMPACT_ATOMS: atom_id res chain seq x y z
N MET A 1 1.78 4.54 -0.99
CA MET A 1 0.32 4.36 -0.79
C MET A 1 0.07 3.84 0.62
N ILE A 2 -0.96 4.32 1.32
CA ILE A 2 -1.34 3.79 2.64
C ILE A 2 -2.60 2.94 2.52
N VAL A 3 -2.66 1.82 3.25
CA VAL A 3 -3.77 0.86 3.21
C VAL A 3 -4.28 0.61 4.62
N ARG A 4 -5.59 0.62 4.80
CA ARG A 4 -6.22 0.32 6.09
C ARG A 4 -6.08 -1.17 6.37
N LEU A 5 -5.48 -1.54 7.50
CA LEU A 5 -5.47 -2.92 7.98
C LEU A 5 -6.71 -3.14 8.86
N ARG A 6 -7.00 -4.39 9.23
CA ARG A 6 -8.18 -4.72 10.04
C ARG A 6 -8.25 -3.82 11.28
N ARG A 7 -9.50 -3.43 11.61
CA ARG A 7 -9.80 -2.52 12.71
C ARG A 7 -9.27 -3.07 14.03
N SER A 8 -8.58 -2.21 14.79
CA SER A 8 -8.19 -2.46 16.17
C SER A 8 -9.30 -1.97 17.10
N ASP A 9 -9.61 -2.74 18.14
CA ASP A 9 -10.64 -2.43 19.13
C ASP A 9 -10.23 -1.30 20.09
N THR A 10 -8.98 -0.84 19.99
CA THR A 10 -8.33 0.12 20.92
C THR A 10 -8.52 1.60 20.55
N GLY A 11 -9.33 1.91 19.53
CA GLY A 11 -9.69 3.28 19.15
C GLY A 11 -8.74 3.98 18.18
N VAL A 12 -7.47 3.56 18.11
CA VAL A 12 -6.52 4.00 17.05
C VAL A 12 -6.24 2.84 16.12
N GLU A 13 -6.49 3.03 14.84
CA GLU A 13 -6.29 1.97 13.84
C GLU A 13 -4.82 1.78 13.49
N GLU A 14 -4.47 0.55 13.12
CA GLU A 14 -3.18 0.27 12.51
C GLU A 14 -3.36 0.21 10.99
N TRP A 15 -2.55 0.99 10.26
CA TRP A 15 -2.55 1.02 8.80
C TRP A 15 -1.20 0.53 8.28
N GLY A 16 -1.18 0.02 7.06
CA GLY A 16 0.02 -0.40 6.34
C GLY A 16 0.49 0.66 5.35
N LEU A 17 1.79 0.74 5.12
CA LEU A 17 2.38 1.53 4.04
C LEU A 17 2.85 0.59 2.92
N ILE A 18 2.54 0.93 1.68
CA ILE A 18 3.08 0.31 0.47
C ILE A 18 4.00 1.32 -0.20
N GLU A 19 5.27 0.96 -0.34
CA GLU A 19 6.33 1.75 -0.96
C GLU A 19 6.80 1.06 -2.25
N LEU A 20 6.67 1.76 -3.37
CA LEU A 20 7.01 1.28 -4.71
C LEU A 20 8.14 2.14 -5.26
N GLN A 21 9.14 1.53 -5.90
CA GLN A 21 10.12 2.25 -6.69
C GLN A 21 9.57 2.54 -8.09
N GLY A 22 9.18 3.79 -8.33
CA GLY A 22 8.67 4.26 -9.61
C GLY A 22 7.35 5.00 -9.46
N GLU A 23 6.63 5.13 -10.57
CA GLU A 23 5.34 5.81 -10.63
C GLU A 23 4.22 4.83 -10.97
N LEU A 24 3.09 4.95 -10.27
CA LEU A 24 1.88 4.20 -10.60
C LEU A 24 1.05 5.04 -11.57
N VAL A 25 0.93 4.58 -12.82
CA VAL A 25 0.31 5.34 -13.91
C VAL A 25 -0.95 4.63 -14.41
N ASP A 26 -2.07 5.33 -14.39
CA ASP A 26 -3.25 4.95 -15.16
C ASP A 26 -3.11 5.46 -16.60
N LYS A 27 -3.17 4.56 -17.58
CA LYS A 27 -2.97 4.88 -19.01
C LYS A 27 -4.18 5.51 -19.70
N ILE A 28 -5.34 5.56 -19.04
CA ILE A 28 -6.61 6.02 -19.63
C ILE A 28 -6.87 7.48 -19.26
N ASP A 29 -6.90 7.81 -17.97
CA ASP A 29 -7.28 9.14 -17.48
C ASP A 29 -6.31 9.73 -16.42
N GLY A 30 -5.23 9.00 -16.09
CA GLY A 30 -4.24 9.43 -15.09
C GLY A 30 -4.74 9.42 -13.63
N ARG A 31 -6.00 9.01 -13.38
CA ARG A 31 -6.60 8.98 -12.04
C ARG A 31 -6.68 7.56 -11.53
N LEU A 32 -6.17 7.35 -10.32
CA LEU A 32 -6.21 6.07 -9.62
C LEU A 32 -7.37 5.95 -8.61
N ASN A 33 -8.04 7.07 -8.29
CA ASN A 33 -9.09 7.09 -7.28
C ASN A 33 -10.26 6.18 -7.68
N GLY A 34 -10.61 5.26 -6.77
CA GLY A 34 -11.71 4.31 -6.98
C GLY A 34 -11.39 3.15 -7.92
N LYS A 35 -10.16 3.05 -8.45
CA LYS A 35 -9.74 1.96 -9.33
C LYS A 35 -9.04 0.86 -8.56
N VAL A 36 -9.25 -0.37 -9.01
CA VAL A 36 -8.45 -1.51 -8.56
C VAL A 36 -7.06 -1.37 -9.17
N VAL A 37 -6.04 -1.22 -8.32
CA VAL A 37 -4.64 -1.10 -8.75
C VAL A 37 -4.05 -2.45 -9.14
N GLY A 38 -4.40 -3.50 -8.39
CA GLY A 38 -3.85 -4.83 -8.57
C GLY A 38 -4.04 -5.71 -7.34
N ASP A 39 -3.40 -6.87 -7.35
CA ASP A 39 -3.57 -7.90 -6.32
C ASP A 39 -2.33 -8.05 -5.45
N LEU A 40 -2.51 -7.93 -4.15
CA LEU A 40 -1.45 -8.11 -3.16
C LEU A 40 -1.58 -9.47 -2.48
N HIS A 41 -0.55 -10.31 -2.65
CA HIS A 41 -0.46 -11.65 -2.08
C HIS A 41 0.72 -11.76 -1.12
N PHE A 42 0.71 -12.80 -0.29
CA PHE A 42 1.85 -13.19 0.53
C PHE A 42 2.27 -14.62 0.19
N THR A 43 3.57 -14.84 0.07
CA THR A 43 4.12 -16.20 -0.04
C THR A 43 4.05 -16.92 1.30
N LEU A 44 4.32 -18.23 1.29
CA LEU A 44 4.43 -19.05 2.51
C LEU A 44 5.56 -18.56 3.44
N GLN A 45 6.58 -17.90 2.89
CA GLN A 45 7.69 -17.29 3.64
C GLN A 45 7.37 -15.85 4.08
N ASN A 46 6.09 -15.44 4.07
CA ASN A 46 5.63 -14.11 4.46
C ASN A 46 6.28 -12.97 3.67
N LYS A 47 6.59 -13.20 2.39
CA LYS A 47 7.07 -12.16 1.47
C LYS A 47 5.90 -11.62 0.64
N PRO A 48 5.69 -10.29 0.59
CA PRO A 48 4.61 -9.72 -0.22
C PRO A 48 4.96 -9.80 -1.71
N VAL A 49 3.96 -10.15 -2.52
CA VAL A 49 4.00 -10.15 -3.98
C VAL A 49 2.86 -9.28 -4.47
N PHE A 50 3.16 -8.25 -5.24
CA PHE A 50 2.16 -7.31 -5.75
C PHE A 50 2.09 -7.41 -7.27
N ILE A 51 0.91 -7.78 -7.77
CA ILE A 51 0.63 -7.92 -9.19
C ILE A 51 -0.10 -6.66 -9.65
N ILE A 52 0.50 -5.90 -10.57
CA ILE A 52 -0.07 -4.64 -11.09
C ILE A 52 -0.06 -4.70 -12.61
N GLY A 53 -1.23 -4.83 -13.22
CA GLY A 53 -1.36 -5.02 -14.66
C GLY A 53 -0.57 -6.26 -15.13
N HIS A 54 0.44 -6.06 -15.99
CA HIS A 54 1.31 -7.14 -16.50
C HIS A 54 2.60 -7.34 -15.69
N HIS A 55 2.73 -6.67 -14.55
CA HIS A 55 3.94 -6.71 -13.74
C HIS A 55 3.73 -7.49 -12.44
N VAL A 56 4.79 -8.20 -12.04
CA VAL A 56 4.95 -8.78 -10.71
C VAL A 56 6.05 -8.03 -9.97
N LEU A 57 5.75 -7.59 -8.76
CA LEU A 57 6.71 -6.98 -7.87
C LEU A 57 6.89 -7.86 -6.63
N HIS A 58 8.12 -8.29 -6.39
CA HIS A 58 8.50 -8.96 -5.16
C HIS A 58 8.97 -7.94 -4.14
N GLY A 59 8.45 -8.05 -2.91
CA GLY A 59 8.76 -7.11 -1.85
C GLY A 59 9.14 -7.78 -0.53
N GLU A 60 9.28 -6.95 0.48
CA GLU A 60 9.61 -7.33 1.85
C GLU A 60 8.78 -6.53 2.86
N VAL A 61 8.53 -7.13 4.03
CA VAL A 61 7.93 -6.43 5.17
C VAL A 61 9.06 -5.79 5.97
N VAL A 62 8.97 -4.50 6.22
CA VAL A 62 9.98 -3.72 6.95
C VAL A 62 9.31 -3.00 8.12
N ASP A 63 9.82 -3.21 9.33
CA ASP A 63 9.44 -2.41 10.50
C ASP A 63 10.03 -1.00 10.37
N LEU A 64 9.20 0.01 10.61
CA LEU A 64 9.63 1.40 10.58
C LEU A 64 10.32 1.73 11.91
N PRO A 65 11.60 2.18 11.90
CA PRO A 65 12.28 2.61 13.12
C PRO A 65 11.58 3.76 13.83
N LYS A 66 10.87 4.59 13.04
CA LYS A 66 9.99 5.67 13.53
C LYS A 66 8.61 5.48 12.89
N PRO A 67 7.58 5.08 13.66
CA PRO A 67 6.23 4.95 13.14
C PRO A 67 5.68 6.28 12.60
N PHE A 68 4.79 6.21 11.62
CA PHE A 68 4.09 7.39 11.09
C PHE A 68 2.69 7.51 11.66
N ALA A 69 2.28 8.73 11.99
CA ALA A 69 0.88 9.05 12.27
C ALA A 69 0.17 9.38 10.95
N VAL A 70 -0.99 8.78 10.73
CA VAL A 70 -1.89 9.19 9.64
C VAL A 70 -2.77 10.30 10.18
N LEU A 71 -2.67 11.48 9.55
CA LEU A 71 -3.43 12.66 9.92
C LEU A 71 -4.51 12.90 8.88
N ARG A 72 -5.73 13.15 9.36
CA ARG A 72 -6.84 13.60 8.51
C ARG A 72 -7.17 15.03 8.89
N ARG A 73 -7.10 15.91 7.90
CA ARG A 73 -7.58 17.29 8.01
C ARG A 73 -9.10 17.29 7.82
N VAL A 74 -9.83 17.81 8.80
CA VAL A 74 -11.28 18.01 8.75
C VAL A 74 -11.51 19.52 8.69
N LEU A 75 -12.26 19.95 7.68
CA LEU A 75 -12.69 21.33 7.55
C LEU A 75 -14.07 21.45 8.17
N ASP A 76 -14.22 22.30 9.17
CA ASP A 76 -15.50 22.64 9.76
C ASP A 76 -15.80 24.14 9.59
N ALA A 77 -17.00 24.58 9.98
CA ALA A 77 -17.39 25.98 9.90
C ALA A 77 -16.58 26.91 10.84
N SER A 78 -15.90 26.34 11.84
CA SER A 78 -15.11 27.02 12.87
C SER A 78 -13.59 27.04 12.58
N GLY A 79 -13.12 26.31 11.57
CA GLY A 79 -11.71 26.23 11.20
C GLY A 79 -11.26 24.86 10.70
N VAL A 80 -10.01 24.53 11.04
CA VAL A 80 -9.32 23.32 10.59
C VAL A 80 -9.02 22.45 11.80
N GLU A 81 -9.67 21.29 11.89
CA GLU A 81 -9.33 20.25 12.86
C GLU A 81 -8.37 19.24 12.21
N ILE A 82 -7.34 18.82 12.95
CA ILE A 82 -6.41 17.77 12.53
C ILE A 82 -6.58 16.58 13.46
N VAL A 83 -7.08 15.48 12.92
CA VAL A 83 -7.38 14.27 13.69
C VAL A 83 -6.36 13.18 13.35
N VAL A 84 -5.80 12.54 14.38
CA VAL A 84 -4.99 11.33 14.22
C VAL A 84 -5.92 10.15 13.96
N THR A 85 -5.81 9.51 12.80
CA THR A 85 -6.72 8.42 12.41
C THR A 85 -6.10 7.04 12.60
N ALA A 86 -4.79 6.92 12.41
CA ALA A 86 -4.08 5.65 12.47
C ALA A 86 -2.58 5.82 12.75
N VAL A 87 -1.93 4.73 13.11
CA VAL A 87 -0.47 4.63 13.18
C VAL A 87 0.01 3.57 12.18
N ILE A 88 1.09 3.89 11.46
CA ILE A 88 1.78 2.98 10.56
C ILE A 88 3.09 2.57 11.21
N ARG A 89 3.24 1.28 11.51
CA ARG A 89 4.45 0.71 12.12
C ARG A 89 5.29 -0.09 11.15
N LYS A 90 4.68 -0.58 10.08
CA LYS A 90 5.34 -1.43 9.07
C LYS A 90 5.05 -0.93 7.66
N LYS A 91 5.96 -1.23 6.75
CA LYS A 91 5.76 -1.04 5.31
C LYS A 91 6.02 -2.31 4.52
N LEU A 92 5.31 -2.46 3.41
CA LEU A 92 5.60 -3.39 2.33
C LEU A 92 6.44 -2.63 1.31
N LEU A 93 7.67 -3.08 1.12
CA LEU A 93 8.67 -2.39 0.33
C LEU A 93 8.95 -3.18 -0.95
N PHE A 94 8.74 -2.55 -2.10
CA PHE A 94 8.98 -3.11 -3.43
C PHE A 94 10.02 -2.26 -4.16
N ARG A 95 11.31 -2.64 -4.03
CA ARG A 95 12.46 -1.91 -4.62
C ARG A 95 12.98 -2.53 -5.91
N SER A 96 12.67 -3.79 -6.16
CA SER A 96 13.15 -4.46 -7.36
C SER A 96 12.42 -3.97 -8.60
N ARG A 97 13.09 -4.04 -9.76
CA ARG A 97 12.48 -3.75 -11.05
C ARG A 97 11.28 -4.67 -11.26
N PRO A 98 10.12 -4.16 -11.74
CA PRO A 98 8.97 -5.01 -12.01
C PRO A 98 9.31 -6.09 -13.05
N GLU A 99 8.92 -7.32 -12.76
CA GLU A 99 9.10 -8.47 -13.65
C GLU A 99 7.87 -8.67 -14.53
N PRO A 100 8.03 -9.03 -15.82
CA PRO A 100 6.89 -9.40 -16.64
C PRO A 100 6.26 -10.71 -16.13
N ILE A 101 4.94 -10.82 -16.19
CA ILE A 101 4.26 -12.10 -15.93
C ILE A 101 4.60 -13.06 -17.08
N ILE A 102 5.30 -14.16 -16.77
CA ILE A 102 5.62 -15.20 -17.75
C ILE A 102 4.63 -16.36 -17.58
N TRP A 103 3.79 -16.60 -18.60
CA TRP A 103 3.01 -17.83 -18.68
C TRP A 103 3.84 -18.90 -19.38
N THR A 104 4.32 -19.90 -18.63
CA THR A 104 4.90 -21.11 -19.22
C THR A 104 3.85 -22.23 -19.17
N GLN A 105 3.37 -22.64 -20.34
CA GLN A 105 2.53 -23.82 -20.47
C GLN A 105 3.44 -25.03 -20.28
N LYS A 106 3.27 -25.80 -19.20
CA LYS A 106 3.93 -27.10 -19.07
C LYS A 106 3.39 -27.99 -20.20
N SER A 107 4.28 -28.35 -21.13
CA SER A 107 4.06 -29.43 -22.09
C SER A 107 4.04 -30.78 -21.38
#